data_AF-A0A4R1ULH7-F1
#
_entry.id   AF-A0A4R1ULH7-F1
#
_cell.length_a   1.000
_cell.length_b   1.000
_cell.length_c   1.000
_cell.angle_alpha   90.00
_cell.angle_beta   90.00
_cell.angle_gamma   90.00
#
_symmetry.space_group_name_H-M   'P 1'
#
loop_
_entity.id
_entity.type
_entity.pdbx_description
1 polymer ?
#
loop_
_entity_poly.entity_id
_entity_poly.type
_entity_poly.pdbx_seq_one_letter_code
_entity_poly.pdbx_strand_id
1 'polypeptide(L)'
;MNLTRDRVHSIGWISVLLVCGAATIALTLRVNAMKSEVHSTENHIVRVQQSINFLETEFQTRSNQQALNQLNDLEFGYKAPSAGQYIEGERQLAALGKPMGPGAPQPIRYANAEQAAPAESGAKEGTGLLAMVSPVDPAHAATPSQASAARAVGVGSKSRDPEREEMLRDAAGLGKRLARIEVAEAAQQ
;
A
#
# COMPACT_ATOMS: atom_id res chain seq x y z
N MET A 1 -72.76 11.44 -31.95
CA MET A 1 -72.46 11.89 -30.57
C MET A 1 -71.81 13.26 -30.66
N ASN A 2 -72.51 14.31 -30.25
CA ASN A 2 -72.02 15.69 -30.32
C ASN A 2 -71.07 15.94 -29.14
N LEU A 3 -69.78 16.10 -29.42
CA LEU A 3 -68.78 16.52 -28.45
C LEU A 3 -69.03 18.00 -28.12
N THR A 4 -69.44 18.28 -26.89
CA THR A 4 -69.58 19.67 -26.42
C THR A 4 -68.20 20.33 -26.40
N ARG A 5 -68.13 21.58 -26.86
CA ARG A 5 -66.90 22.35 -27.06
C ARG A 5 -65.97 22.36 -25.83
N ASP A 6 -66.54 22.41 -24.63
CA ASP A 6 -65.80 22.36 -23.37
C ASP A 6 -65.05 21.05 -23.17
N ARG A 7 -65.61 19.92 -23.63
CA ARG A 7 -64.95 18.61 -23.54
C ARG A 7 -63.74 18.55 -24.45
N VAL A 8 -63.85 19.10 -25.67
CA VAL A 8 -62.73 19.21 -26.61
C VAL A 8 -61.59 20.06 -26.05
N HIS A 9 -61.91 21.20 -25.42
CA HIS A 9 -60.90 22.04 -24.76
C HIS A 9 -60.26 21.35 -23.54
N SER A 10 -61.05 20.66 -22.71
CA SER A 10 -60.54 19.94 -21.54
C SER A 10 -59.62 18.77 -21.93
N ILE A 11 -59.95 18.01 -22.98
CA ILE A 11 -59.09 16.95 -23.52
C ILE A 11 -57.80 17.53 -24.11
N GLY A 12 -57.88 18.70 -24.75
CA GLY A 12 -56.71 19.43 -25.24
C GLY A 12 -55.73 19.73 -24.10
N TRP A 13 -56.21 20.32 -23.00
CA TRP A 13 -55.36 20.62 -21.85
C TRP A 13 -54.75 19.38 -21.20
N ILE A 14 -55.52 18.29 -21.05
CA ILE A 14 -55.02 17.02 -20.51
C ILE A 14 -53.92 16.45 -21.42
N SER A 15 -54.09 16.51 -22.73
CA SER A 15 -53.09 16.01 -23.69
C SER A 15 -51.77 16.79 -23.58
N VAL A 16 -51.83 18.12 -23.41
CA VAL A 16 -50.65 18.97 -23.26
C VAL A 16 -49.91 18.63 -21.96
N LEU A 17 -50.63 18.46 -20.85
CA LEU A 17 -50.04 18.07 -19.57
C LEU A 17 -49.38 16.68 -19.65
N LEU A 18 -50.00 15.73 -20.34
CA LEU A 18 -49.45 14.40 -20.53
C LEU A 18 -48.15 14.46 -21.35
N VAL A 19 -48.12 15.21 -22.45
CA VAL A 19 -46.90 15.39 -23.26
C VAL A 19 -45.80 16.06 -22.44
N CYS A 20 -46.13 17.08 -21.64
CA CYS A 20 -45.18 17.73 -20.76
C CYS A 20 -44.61 16.75 -19.72
N GLY A 21 -45.46 15.96 -19.06
CA GLY A 21 -45.05 14.94 -18.10
C GLY A 21 -44.21 13.82 -18.74
N ALA A 22 -44.55 13.38 -19.95
CA ALA A 22 -43.76 12.39 -20.67
C ALA A 22 -42.37 12.95 -21.03
N ALA A 23 -42.29 14.22 -21.43
CA ALA A 23 -41.02 14.89 -21.75
C ALA A 23 -40.12 15.02 -20.51
N THR A 24 -40.67 15.36 -19.33
CA THR A 24 -39.88 15.45 -18.10
C THR A 24 -39.34 14.09 -17.68
N ILE A 25 -40.17 13.04 -17.74
CA ILE A 25 -39.72 11.67 -17.45
C ILE A 25 -38.62 11.23 -18.41
N ALA A 26 -38.79 11.48 -19.71
CA ALA A 26 -37.78 11.14 -20.72
C ALA A 26 -36.44 11.84 -20.44
N LEU A 27 -36.47 13.11 -20.01
CA LEU A 27 -35.27 13.85 -19.62
C LEU A 27 -34.60 13.24 -18.39
N THR A 28 -35.37 12.89 -17.35
CA THR A 28 -34.83 12.25 -16.13
C THR A 28 -34.15 10.92 -16.45
N LEU A 29 -34.76 10.09 -17.31
CA LEU A 29 -34.16 8.82 -17.74
C LEU A 29 -32.86 9.05 -18.52
N ARG A 30 -32.81 10.05 -19.40
CA ARG A 30 -31.58 10.41 -20.13
C ARG A 30 -30.47 10.87 -19.19
N VAL A 31 -30.78 11.72 -18.20
CA VAL A 31 -29.80 12.18 -17.22
C VAL A 31 -29.25 11.02 -16.41
N ASN A 32 -30.10 10.07 -16.02
CA ASN A 32 -29.66 8.87 -15.29
C ASN A 32 -28.74 7.98 -16.15
N ALA A 33 -29.05 7.82 -17.44
CA ALA A 33 -28.19 7.10 -18.37
C ALA A 33 -26.83 7.79 -18.52
N MET A 34 -26.82 9.12 -18.74
CA MET A 34 -25.59 9.92 -18.83
C MET A 34 -24.74 9.83 -17.56
N LYS A 35 -25.37 9.89 -16.38
CA LYS A 35 -24.66 9.74 -15.10
C LYS A 35 -24.00 8.36 -14.97
N SER A 36 -24.66 7.30 -15.45
CA SER A 36 -24.08 5.95 -15.46
C SER A 36 -22.87 5.84 -16.41
N GLU A 37 -22.94 6.45 -17.58
CA GLU A 37 -21.81 6.47 -18.54
C GLU A 37 -20.60 7.23 -17.99
N VAL A 38 -20.84 8.36 -17.31
CA VAL A 38 -19.78 9.12 -16.62
C VAL A 38 -19.13 8.26 -15.55
N HIS A 39 -19.90 7.63 -14.67
CA HIS A 39 -19.35 6.75 -13.63
C HIS A 39 -18.54 5.56 -14.20
N SER A 40 -18.99 4.98 -15.31
CA SER A 40 -18.23 3.92 -15.99
C SER A 40 -16.86 4.43 -16.48
N THR A 41 -16.82 5.64 -17.02
CA THR A 41 -15.59 6.28 -17.50
C THR A 41 -14.66 6.65 -16.35
N GLU A 42 -15.19 7.20 -15.25
CA GLU A 42 -14.43 7.49 -14.03
C GLU A 42 -13.76 6.23 -13.47
N ASN A 43 -14.52 5.12 -13.38
CA ASN A 43 -13.97 3.83 -12.95
C ASN A 43 -12.88 3.31 -13.90
N HIS A 44 -13.04 3.54 -15.20
CA HIS A 44 -12.02 3.19 -16.20
C HIS A 44 -10.73 4.00 -15.98
N ILE A 45 -10.85 5.31 -15.76
CA ILE A 45 -9.71 6.20 -15.47
C ILE A 45 -8.95 5.71 -14.23
N VAL A 46 -9.64 5.40 -13.15
CA VAL A 46 -9.01 4.89 -11.91
C VAL A 46 -8.26 3.57 -12.17
N ARG A 47 -8.88 2.64 -12.92
CA ARG A 47 -8.23 1.37 -13.27
C ARG A 47 -6.97 1.55 -14.10
N VAL A 48 -7.02 2.46 -15.09
CA VAL A 48 -5.86 2.77 -15.93
C VAL A 48 -4.76 3.42 -15.10
N GLN A 49 -5.09 4.36 -14.21
CA GLN A 49 -4.12 4.99 -13.33
C GLN A 49 -3.42 3.97 -12.41
N GLN A 50 -4.16 3.01 -11.86
CA GLN A 50 -3.59 1.94 -11.06
C GLN A 50 -2.62 1.08 -11.87
N SER A 51 -2.95 0.80 -13.14
CA SER A 51 -2.09 0.05 -14.06
C SER A 51 -0.80 0.82 -14.36
N ILE A 52 -0.89 2.13 -14.59
CA ILE A 52 0.27 3.01 -14.79
C ILE A 52 1.18 2.99 -13.56
N ASN A 53 0.62 3.18 -12.37
CA ASN A 53 1.40 3.16 -11.12
C ASN A 53 2.11 1.82 -10.90
N PHE A 54 1.44 0.71 -11.24
CA PHE A 54 2.03 -0.63 -11.16
C PHE A 54 3.21 -0.78 -12.14
N LEU A 55 3.02 -0.37 -13.40
CA LEU A 55 4.08 -0.42 -14.42
C LEU A 55 5.28 0.48 -14.07
N GLU A 56 5.03 1.67 -13.57
CA GLU A 56 6.06 2.60 -13.11
C GLU A 56 6.88 1.98 -11.98
N THR A 57 6.21 1.34 -11.02
CA THR A 57 6.88 0.66 -9.90
C THR A 57 7.73 -0.52 -10.38
N GLU A 58 7.21 -1.33 -11.32
CA GLU A 58 8.00 -2.41 -11.94
C GLU A 58 9.24 -1.87 -12.66
N PHE A 59 9.08 -0.79 -13.42
CA PHE A 59 10.16 -0.17 -14.17
C PHE A 59 11.24 0.39 -13.24
N GLN A 60 10.85 1.17 -12.23
CA GLN A 60 11.77 1.72 -11.22
C GLN A 60 12.53 0.60 -10.48
N THR A 61 11.85 -0.50 -10.14
CA THR A 61 12.50 -1.63 -9.47
C THR A 61 13.52 -2.32 -10.38
N ARG A 62 13.19 -2.55 -11.67
CA ARG A 62 14.10 -3.20 -12.63
C ARG A 62 15.27 -2.32 -13.04
N SER A 63 15.04 -1.03 -13.28
CA SER A 63 16.09 -0.09 -13.69
C SER A 63 17.07 0.20 -12.55
N ASN A 64 16.58 0.28 -11.31
CA ASN A 64 17.43 0.47 -10.14
C ASN A 64 18.39 -0.71 -9.92
N GLN A 65 17.91 -1.96 -10.10
CA GLN A 65 18.79 -3.14 -10.02
C GLN A 65 19.87 -3.12 -11.11
N GLN A 66 19.52 -2.73 -12.34
CA GLN A 66 20.50 -2.61 -13.43
C GLN A 66 21.51 -1.49 -13.17
N ALA A 67 21.07 -0.34 -12.66
CA ALA A 67 21.94 0.78 -12.34
C ALA A 67 22.91 0.44 -11.20
N LEU A 68 22.45 -0.25 -10.15
CA LEU A 68 23.29 -0.71 -9.05
C LEU A 68 24.32 -1.75 -9.51
N ASN A 69 23.92 -2.69 -10.39
CA ASN A 69 24.86 -3.65 -10.98
C ASN A 69 25.91 -2.95 -11.85
N GLN A 70 25.50 -2.01 -12.70
CA GLN A 70 26.43 -1.24 -13.53
C GLN A 70 27.41 -0.42 -12.67
N LEU A 71 26.92 0.24 -11.62
CA LEU A 71 27.78 0.97 -10.69
C LEU A 71 28.74 0.01 -9.96
N ASN A 72 28.25 -1.17 -9.55
CA ASN A 72 29.08 -2.18 -8.94
C ASN A 72 30.20 -2.63 -9.87
N ASP A 73 29.89 -2.91 -11.13
CA ASP A 73 30.87 -3.34 -12.15
C ASP A 73 31.92 -2.25 -12.44
N LEU A 74 31.53 -0.97 -12.39
CA LEU A 74 32.42 0.15 -12.66
C LEU A 74 33.33 0.52 -11.48
N GLU A 75 32.82 0.48 -10.25
CA GLU A 75 33.52 1.05 -9.08
C GLU A 75 34.02 0.00 -8.08
N PHE A 76 33.28 -1.10 -7.88
CA PHE A 76 33.50 -1.99 -6.75
C PHE A 76 33.93 -3.42 -7.14
N GLY A 77 33.47 -3.92 -8.28
CA GLY A 77 33.70 -5.29 -8.74
C GLY A 77 33.24 -6.36 -7.74
N TYR A 78 32.21 -6.08 -6.93
CA TYR A 78 31.72 -7.05 -5.95
C TYR A 78 31.06 -8.22 -6.67
N LYS A 79 31.51 -9.43 -6.37
CA LYS A 79 30.86 -10.66 -6.80
C LYS A 79 30.20 -11.32 -5.61
N ALA A 80 29.00 -11.84 -5.81
CA ALA A 80 28.35 -12.66 -4.80
C ALA A 80 29.29 -13.84 -4.42
N PRO A 81 29.44 -14.15 -3.11
CA PRO A 81 30.25 -15.27 -2.68
C PRO A 81 29.78 -16.58 -3.33
N SER A 82 30.71 -17.38 -3.84
CA SER A 82 30.38 -18.70 -4.38
C SER A 82 30.04 -19.66 -3.25
N ALA A 83 29.25 -20.72 -3.52
CA ALA A 83 28.86 -21.73 -2.53
C ALA A 83 30.04 -22.26 -1.69
N GLY A 84 31.21 -22.48 -2.30
CA GLY A 84 32.42 -22.96 -1.58
C GLY A 84 33.11 -21.94 -0.67
N GLN A 85 32.66 -20.69 -0.63
CA GLN A 85 33.12 -19.69 0.34
C GLN A 85 32.26 -19.67 1.61
N TYR A 86 31.12 -20.37 1.60
CA TYR A 86 30.29 -20.55 2.79
C TYR A 86 30.79 -21.75 3.58
N ILE A 87 30.75 -21.64 4.89
CA ILE A 87 31.09 -22.71 5.80
C ILE A 87 29.78 -23.37 6.24
N GLU A 88 29.58 -24.62 5.86
CA GLU A 88 28.29 -25.32 5.98
C GLU A 88 28.11 -25.98 7.36
N GLY A 89 29.17 -26.10 8.17
CA GLY A 89 29.07 -26.73 9.48
C GLY A 89 30.29 -26.58 10.38
N GLU A 90 30.10 -26.98 11.64
CA GLU A 90 31.06 -26.81 12.74
C GLU A 90 32.41 -27.51 12.49
N ARG A 91 32.42 -28.63 11.77
CA ARG A 91 33.66 -29.33 11.40
C ARG A 91 34.52 -28.51 10.45
N GLN A 92 33.89 -27.80 9.50
CA GLN A 92 34.59 -26.91 8.57
C GLN A 92 35.06 -25.63 9.30
N LEU A 93 34.28 -25.12 10.26
CA LEU A 93 34.72 -24.03 11.15
C LEU A 93 35.94 -24.43 12.00
N ALA A 94 35.94 -25.62 12.60
CA ALA A 94 37.05 -26.12 13.41
C ALA A 94 38.35 -26.29 12.59
N ALA A 95 38.25 -26.47 11.28
CA ALA A 95 39.42 -26.51 10.40
C ALA A 95 40.09 -25.14 10.21
N LEU A 96 39.34 -24.04 10.27
CA LEU A 96 39.88 -22.67 10.21
C LEU A 96 40.56 -22.23 11.52
N GLY A 97 40.15 -22.79 12.67
CA GLY A 97 40.69 -22.45 13.99
C GLY A 97 42.07 -23.04 14.32
N LYS A 98 42.71 -23.75 13.37
CA LYS A 98 44.03 -24.33 13.58
C LYS A 98 45.12 -23.24 13.54
N PRO A 99 46.14 -23.30 14.40
CA PRO A 99 47.27 -22.37 14.35
C PRO A 99 47.96 -22.46 12.98
N MET A 100 48.44 -21.33 12.45
CA MET A 100 49.14 -21.29 11.16
C MET A 100 50.30 -22.28 11.15
N GLY A 101 50.36 -23.10 10.10
CA GLY A 101 51.47 -24.01 9.87
C GLY A 101 52.77 -23.27 9.53
N PRO A 102 53.94 -23.91 9.71
CA PRO A 102 55.22 -23.33 9.32
C PRO A 102 55.22 -23.03 7.80
N GLY A 103 55.46 -21.77 7.44
CA GLY A 103 55.50 -21.31 6.04
C GLY A 103 54.20 -20.71 5.49
N ALA A 104 53.18 -20.48 6.34
CA ALA A 104 51.97 -19.81 5.90
C ALA A 104 52.24 -18.36 5.41
N PRO A 105 51.60 -17.91 4.31
CA PRO A 105 51.77 -16.54 3.82
C PRO A 105 51.27 -15.52 4.84
N GLN A 106 51.91 -14.34 4.87
CA GLN A 106 51.47 -13.28 5.78
C GLN A 106 50.03 -12.85 5.46
N PRO A 107 49.17 -12.66 6.47
CA PRO A 107 47.77 -12.29 6.25
C PRO A 107 47.69 -10.98 5.48
N ILE A 108 46.82 -10.95 4.47
CA ILE A 108 46.52 -9.74 3.69
C ILE A 108 45.90 -8.71 4.64
N ARG A 109 46.59 -7.59 4.83
CA ARG A 109 46.19 -6.55 5.78
C ARG A 109 45.32 -5.52 5.06
N TYR A 110 44.15 -5.23 5.59
CA TYR A 110 43.34 -4.11 5.15
C TYR A 110 43.89 -2.81 5.76
N ALA A 111 43.79 -1.69 5.04
CA ALA A 111 44.33 -0.39 5.46
C ALA A 111 43.84 0.09 6.84
N ASN A 112 42.70 -0.42 7.31
CA ASN A 112 42.07 -0.05 8.59
C ASN A 112 42.31 -1.05 9.72
N ALA A 113 43.13 -2.08 9.54
CA ALA A 113 43.39 -3.07 10.59
C ALA A 113 44.47 -2.56 11.56
N GLU A 114 44.04 -2.11 12.75
CA GLU A 114 44.93 -1.81 13.88
C GLU A 114 45.80 -3.03 14.20
N GLN A 115 47.06 -2.77 14.52
CA GLN A 115 48.09 -3.79 14.67
C GLN A 115 47.87 -4.56 15.99
N ALA A 116 47.28 -5.75 15.92
CA ALA A 116 47.23 -6.65 17.07
C ALA A 116 48.66 -7.12 17.39
N ALA A 117 49.23 -6.56 18.45
CA ALA A 117 50.50 -7.02 19.02
C ALA A 117 50.42 -8.51 19.39
N PRO A 118 51.54 -9.26 19.34
CA PRO A 118 51.53 -10.67 19.70
C PRO A 118 51.00 -10.83 21.13
N ALA A 119 49.95 -11.65 21.25
CA ALA A 119 49.19 -11.83 22.46
C ALA A 119 50.04 -12.49 23.56
N GLU A 120 50.52 -11.69 24.51
CA GLU A 120 50.68 -12.15 25.88
C GLU A 120 49.34 -11.90 26.60
N SER A 121 48.72 -13.00 27.00
CA SER A 121 47.56 -13.16 27.89
C SER A 121 46.90 -11.87 28.40
N GLY A 122 45.69 -11.59 27.93
CA GLY A 122 44.82 -10.60 28.55
C GLY A 122 43.69 -10.19 27.61
N ALA A 123 42.48 -10.64 27.93
CA ALA A 123 41.26 -10.27 27.23
C ALA A 123 41.21 -8.76 26.98
N LYS A 124 41.14 -8.35 25.70
CA LYS A 124 40.61 -7.05 25.32
C LYS A 124 39.56 -7.27 24.24
N GLU A 125 38.39 -6.76 24.56
CA GLU A 125 37.14 -6.86 23.82
C GLU A 125 37.32 -6.46 22.35
N GLY A 126 36.67 -7.21 21.48
CA GLY A 126 36.63 -6.94 20.05
C GLY A 126 35.86 -5.67 19.76
N THR A 127 36.57 -4.57 19.57
CA THR A 127 36.01 -3.30 19.07
C THR A 127 36.15 -3.19 17.55
N GLY A 128 35.78 -4.25 16.82
CA GLY A 128 35.93 -4.33 15.36
C GLY A 128 34.64 -4.70 14.65
N LEU A 129 34.02 -3.71 13.99
CA LEU A 129 32.98 -3.80 12.95
C LEU A 129 31.63 -4.51 13.24
N LEU A 130 31.41 -5.11 14.41
CA LEU A 130 30.11 -5.70 14.77
C LEU A 130 29.23 -4.77 15.63
N ALA A 131 29.69 -3.55 15.94
CA ALA A 131 28.88 -2.50 16.55
C ALA A 131 28.02 -1.79 15.48
N MET A 132 27.08 -2.56 14.93
CA MET A 132 25.77 -2.16 14.41
C MET A 132 25.58 -0.66 14.08
N VAL A 133 25.92 -0.25 12.86
CA VAL A 133 25.25 0.90 12.24
C VAL A 133 23.86 0.43 11.81
N SER A 134 22.88 0.63 12.69
CA SER A 134 21.47 0.67 12.30
C SER A 134 21.13 2.10 11.89
N PRO A 135 20.72 2.38 10.64
CA PRO A 135 20.43 3.75 10.19
C PRO A 135 19.09 4.32 10.73
N VAL A 136 18.53 3.76 11.79
CA VAL A 136 17.34 4.30 12.46
C VAL A 136 17.75 4.94 13.77
N ASP A 137 17.83 6.26 13.73
CA ASP A 137 17.83 7.12 14.91
C ASP A 137 16.44 7.00 15.57
N PRO A 138 16.31 6.47 16.81
CA PRO A 138 15.02 6.32 17.48
C PRO A 138 14.32 7.66 17.74
N ALA A 139 15.02 8.79 17.58
CA ALA A 139 14.42 10.13 17.61
C ALA A 139 13.52 10.42 16.40
N HIS A 140 13.67 9.68 15.29
CA HIS A 140 12.89 9.85 14.05
C HIS A 140 11.97 8.68 13.72
N ALA A 141 11.78 7.73 14.64
CA ALA A 141 10.71 6.75 14.53
C ALA A 141 9.37 7.49 14.66
N ALA A 142 8.82 7.89 13.51
CA ALA A 142 7.49 8.47 13.39
C ALA A 142 6.48 7.48 13.96
N THR A 143 6.15 7.64 15.24
CA THR A 143 4.87 7.20 15.75
C THR A 143 3.81 7.92 14.91
N PRO A 144 2.90 7.23 14.21
CA PRO A 144 1.80 7.90 13.57
C PRO A 144 0.98 8.55 14.70
N SER A 145 1.18 9.85 14.86
CA SER A 145 0.43 10.66 15.79
C SER A 145 -1.04 10.51 15.44
N GLN A 146 -1.79 9.90 16.36
CA GLN A 146 -3.25 9.81 16.35
C GLN A 146 -3.92 11.21 16.36
N ALA A 147 -3.16 12.31 16.29
CA ALA A 147 -3.65 13.66 16.05
C ALA A 147 -4.12 13.90 14.59
N SER A 148 -3.79 13.02 13.64
CA SER A 148 -4.27 13.13 12.25
C SER A 148 -5.71 12.61 12.06
N ALA A 149 -6.23 11.81 12.99
CA ALA A 149 -7.66 11.42 13.01
C ALA A 149 -8.57 12.58 13.49
N ALA A 150 -8.06 13.51 14.29
CA ALA A 150 -8.85 14.63 14.80
C ALA A 150 -8.87 15.85 13.85
N ARG A 151 -7.93 15.94 12.89
CA ARG A 151 -7.85 17.09 11.97
C ARG A 151 -8.64 16.94 10.66
N ALA A 152 -9.22 15.76 10.41
CA ALA A 152 -10.17 15.54 9.31
C ALA A 152 -11.62 15.90 9.68
N VAL A 153 -11.89 16.36 10.91
CA VAL A 153 -13.24 16.75 11.38
C VAL A 153 -13.50 18.27 11.24
N GLY A 154 -12.50 19.05 10.83
CA GLY A 154 -12.52 20.52 10.95
C GLY A 154 -12.76 21.35 9.68
N VAL A 155 -12.82 20.75 8.48
CA VAL A 155 -13.00 21.52 7.24
C VAL A 155 -14.23 21.00 6.49
N GLY A 156 -15.37 21.64 6.74
CA GLY A 156 -16.62 21.34 6.04
C GLY A 156 -17.88 21.30 6.91
N SER A 157 -17.97 22.08 7.99
CA SER A 157 -19.20 22.22 8.80
C SER A 157 -20.27 23.09 8.13
N LYS A 158 -20.49 22.91 6.82
CA LYS A 158 -21.54 23.63 6.08
C LYS A 158 -22.30 22.78 5.06
N SER A 159 -22.57 21.51 5.41
CA SER A 159 -23.82 20.80 5.11
C SER A 159 -23.85 19.51 5.93
N ARG A 160 -24.68 19.45 6.97
CA ARG A 160 -24.95 18.18 7.66
C ARG A 160 -25.91 17.40 6.77
N ASP A 161 -25.36 16.58 5.87
CA ASP A 161 -26.15 15.70 5.02
C ASP A 161 -26.78 14.61 5.91
N PRO A 162 -28.11 14.54 6.03
CA PRO A 162 -28.79 13.62 6.94
C PRO A 162 -28.53 12.15 6.58
N GLU A 163 -28.37 11.85 5.29
CA GLU A 163 -28.07 10.49 4.80
C GLU A 163 -26.71 9.96 5.29
N ARG A 164 -25.73 10.85 5.50
CA ARG A 164 -24.41 10.45 6.01
C ARG A 164 -24.48 10.09 7.50
N GLU A 165 -25.30 10.80 8.27
CA GLU A 165 -25.56 10.44 9.67
C GLU A 165 -26.35 9.11 9.76
N GLU A 166 -27.28 8.84 8.84
CA GLU A 166 -28.02 7.58 8.77
C GLU A 166 -27.12 6.39 8.40
N MET A 167 -26.29 6.51 7.37
CA MET A 167 -25.33 5.45 7.00
C MET A 167 -24.35 5.11 8.13
N LEU A 168 -23.90 6.11 8.89
CA LEU A 168 -23.02 5.88 10.05
C LEU A 168 -23.74 5.14 11.18
N ARG A 169 -25.03 5.44 11.40
CA ARG A 169 -25.86 4.73 12.40
C ARG A 169 -26.13 3.29 11.97
N ASP A 170 -26.42 3.06 10.70
CA ASP A 170 -26.62 1.73 10.14
C ASP A 170 -25.33 0.89 10.22
N ALA A 171 -24.18 1.49 9.87
CA ALA A 171 -22.87 0.84 9.99
C ALA A 171 -22.57 0.41 11.44
N ALA A 172 -22.91 1.25 12.43
CA ALA A 172 -22.78 0.91 13.84
C ALA A 172 -23.75 -0.21 14.30
N GLY A 173 -24.89 -0.37 13.61
CA GLY A 173 -25.88 -1.43 13.86
C GLY A 173 -25.52 -2.79 13.25
N LEU A 174 -24.69 -2.84 12.21
CA LEU A 174 -24.32 -4.06 11.50
C LEU A 174 -23.64 -5.10 12.40
N GLY A 175 -22.72 -4.67 13.28
CA GLY A 175 -22.02 -5.58 14.20
C GLY A 175 -22.98 -6.33 15.14
N LYS A 176 -24.05 -5.68 15.61
CA LYS A 176 -25.07 -6.32 16.47
C LYS A 176 -25.95 -7.30 15.71
N ARG A 177 -26.17 -7.08 14.41
CA ARG A 177 -26.96 -7.97 13.55
C ARG A 177 -26.16 -9.22 13.17
N LEU A 178 -24.89 -9.04 12.82
CA LEU A 178 -23.97 -10.15 12.52
C LEU A 178 -23.76 -11.05 13.75
N ALA A 179 -23.54 -10.46 14.93
CA ALA A 179 -23.42 -11.23 16.18
C ALA A 179 -24.70 -12.03 16.52
N ARG A 180 -25.90 -11.56 16.12
CA ARG A 180 -27.15 -12.28 16.37
C ARG A 180 -27.35 -13.44 15.38
N ILE A 181 -26.77 -13.36 14.18
CA ILE A 181 -26.83 -14.42 13.17
C ILE A 181 -25.89 -15.57 13.56
N GLU A 182 -24.67 -15.28 14.02
CA GLU A 182 -23.73 -16.32 14.50
C GLU A 182 -24.30 -17.11 15.69
N VAL A 183 -24.99 -16.44 16.63
CA VAL A 183 -25.63 -17.11 17.78
C VAL A 183 -26.83 -17.97 17.35
N ALA A 184 -27.56 -17.58 16.30
CA ALA A 184 -28.67 -18.37 15.76
C ALA A 184 -28.17 -19.61 14.99
N GLU A 185 -27.04 -19.51 14.30
CA GLU A 185 -26.39 -20.62 13.59
C GLU A 185 -25.75 -21.63 14.56
N ALA A 186 -25.14 -21.17 15.65
CA ALA A 186 -24.57 -22.03 16.70
C ALA A 186 -25.63 -22.80 17.52
N ALA A 187 -26.90 -22.38 17.51
CA ALA A 187 -27.99 -23.07 18.19
C ALA A 187 -28.72 -24.11 17.31
N GLN A 188 -28.36 -24.21 16.03
CA GLN A 188 -28.94 -25.15 15.07
C GLN A 188 -28.02 -26.34 14.72
N GLN A 189 -26.82 -26.40 15.31
CA GLN A 189 -25.93 -27.57 15.29
C GLN A 189 -26.08 -28.38 16.58
#